data_AF-A0A2H1FF02-F1
#
_entry.id   AF-A0A2H1FF02-F1
#
_cell.length_a   1.000
_cell.length_b   1.000
_cell.length_c   1.000
_cell.angle_alpha   90.00
_cell.angle_beta   90.00
_cell.angle_gamma   90.00
#
_symmetry.space_group_name_H-M   'P 1'
#
loop_
_entity.id
_entity.type
_entity.pdbx_description
1 polymer ?
#
loop_
_entity_poly.entity_id
_entity_poly.type
_entity_poly.pdbx_seq_one_letter_code
_entity_poly.pdbx_strand_id
1 'polypeptide(L)'
;MSNSNRKKDYWEIYLDLADVIFGVIIAASFLNFQAILVPFKLNFATMMLLSAYLTVVLSWIGYHKAVEDKPHKNVSRFVIDLILLYFYFYLIFTNNIKDFLGVLAAIFLLYLIWVVLRNNEYKKETKEQRRQEHFKIVRSSIFFLAFIILWGYYRTYLQGIGDEFLGGKLIDWVMLIIATSLNILYRVIWPLLSKRFSSSLSSKSN
;
A
#
# COMPACT_ATOMS: atom_id res chain seq x y z
N MET A 1 21.31 15.25 36.66
CA MET A 1 21.30 14.67 35.30
C MET A 1 20.66 13.29 35.38
N SER A 2 19.38 13.18 35.07
CA SER A 2 18.65 11.90 35.08
C SER A 2 19.04 11.11 33.84
N ASN A 3 19.91 10.10 34.03
CA ASN A 3 20.30 9.15 33.00
C ASN A 3 19.13 8.17 32.82
N SER A 4 18.11 8.56 32.04
CA SER A 4 17.00 7.67 31.74
C SER A 4 17.46 6.61 30.73
N ASN A 5 17.92 5.47 31.24
CA ASN A 5 17.93 4.20 30.52
C ASN A 5 16.48 3.83 30.16
N ARG A 6 15.87 4.55 29.20
CA ARG A 6 14.60 4.15 28.60
C ARG A 6 14.89 2.91 27.79
N LYS A 7 14.51 1.74 28.31
CA LYS A 7 14.39 0.53 27.49
C LYS A 7 13.47 0.91 26.33
N LYS A 8 14.01 0.93 25.10
CA LYS A 8 13.18 1.08 23.90
C LYS A 8 12.13 -0.02 23.93
N ASP A 9 10.88 0.37 23.74
CA ASP A 9 9.83 -0.61 23.54
C ASP A 9 10.09 -1.37 22.23
N TYR A 10 9.79 -2.66 22.18
CA TYR A 10 10.09 -3.51 21.02
C TYR A 10 9.53 -2.97 19.69
N TRP A 11 8.42 -2.21 19.73
CA TRP A 11 7.82 -1.63 18.53
C TRP A 11 8.67 -0.51 17.92
N GLU A 12 9.45 0.24 18.71
CA GLU A 12 10.36 1.27 18.21
C GLU A 12 11.50 0.62 17.41
N ILE A 13 12.01 -0.51 17.89
CA ILE A 13 13.04 -1.30 17.20
C ILE A 13 12.51 -1.80 15.84
N TYR A 14 11.25 -2.25 15.79
CA TYR A 14 10.62 -2.69 14.55
C TYR A 14 10.40 -1.55 13.56
N LEU A 15 10.01 -0.37 14.04
CA LEU A 15 9.82 0.82 13.23
C LEU A 15 11.16 1.29 12.61
N ASP A 16 12.21 1.39 13.43
CA ASP A 16 13.56 1.74 13.00
C ASP A 16 14.08 0.77 11.92
N LEU A 17 13.84 -0.54 12.11
CA LEU A 17 14.23 -1.55 11.13
C LEU A 17 13.46 -1.41 9.81
N ALA A 18 12.14 -1.19 9.87
CA ALA A 18 11.33 -0.98 8.69
C ALA A 18 11.83 0.23 7.88
N ASP A 19 12.20 1.33 8.55
CA ASP A 19 12.75 2.54 7.92
C ASP A 19 14.05 2.27 7.18
N VAL A 20 14.96 1.53 7.81
CA VAL A 20 16.21 1.12 7.16
C VAL A 20 15.91 0.29 5.91
N ILE A 21 14.99 -0.67 5.99
CA ILE A 21 14.67 -1.53 4.84
C ILE A 21 14.01 -0.72 3.71
N PHE A 22 13.05 0.17 4.01
CA PHE A 22 12.47 1.07 3.00
C PHE A 22 13.53 1.92 2.32
N GLY A 23 14.44 2.53 3.09
CA GLY A 23 15.54 3.34 2.57
C GLY A 23 16.46 2.53 1.66
N VAL A 24 16.83 1.31 2.06
CA VAL A 24 17.67 0.40 1.27
C VAL A 24 16.98 0.00 -0.04
N ILE A 25 15.69 -0.36 -0.01
CA ILE A 25 14.93 -0.73 -1.21
C ILE A 25 14.90 0.44 -2.21
N ILE A 26 14.64 1.65 -1.73
CA ILE A 26 14.59 2.86 -2.58
C ILE A 26 15.99 3.19 -3.14
N ALA A 27 17.04 3.16 -2.32
CA ALA A 27 18.40 3.41 -2.78
C ALA A 27 18.86 2.37 -3.82
N ALA A 28 18.63 1.08 -3.55
CA ALA A 28 18.98 0.01 -4.47
C ALA A 28 18.26 0.12 -5.82
N SER A 29 16.99 0.53 -5.81
CA SER A 29 16.23 0.72 -7.05
C SER A 29 16.69 1.93 -7.87
N PHE A 30 17.14 3.03 -7.24
CA PHE A 30 17.78 4.12 -7.97
C PHE A 30 19.03 3.67 -8.72
N LEU A 31 19.86 2.82 -8.10
CA LEU A 31 21.06 2.28 -8.74
C LEU A 31 20.70 1.34 -9.92
N ASN A 32 19.71 0.47 -9.73
CA ASN A 32 19.31 -0.49 -10.77
C ASN A 32 18.57 0.17 -11.95
N PHE A 33 17.83 1.25 -11.71
CA PHE A 33 17.01 1.93 -12.73
C PHE A 33 17.58 3.28 -13.18
N GLN A 34 18.85 3.56 -12.89
CA GLN A 34 19.52 4.82 -13.27
C GLN A 34 19.33 5.15 -14.75
N ALA A 35 19.49 4.17 -15.64
CA ALA A 35 19.37 4.38 -17.10
C ALA A 35 17.95 4.76 -17.57
N ILE A 36 16.92 4.43 -16.78
CA ILE A 36 15.51 4.79 -17.07
C ILE A 36 15.19 6.16 -16.46
N LEU A 37 15.79 6.47 -15.31
CA LEU A 37 15.53 7.70 -14.57
C LEU A 37 16.33 8.90 -15.11
N VAL A 38 17.51 8.66 -15.69
CA VAL A 38 18.42 9.71 -16.17
C VAL A 38 18.99 9.33 -17.55
N PRO A 39 18.61 10.04 -18.64
CA PRO A 39 17.66 11.15 -18.69
C PRO A 39 16.21 10.66 -18.52
N PHE A 40 15.39 11.45 -17.83
CA PHE A 40 13.99 11.14 -17.61
C PHE A 40 13.23 11.11 -18.95
N LYS A 41 12.52 10.02 -19.21
CA LYS A 41 11.67 9.85 -20.40
C LYS A 41 10.29 9.36 -19.99
N LEU A 42 9.24 9.95 -20.56
CA LEU A 42 7.84 9.52 -20.39
C LEU A 42 7.57 8.27 -21.22
N ASN A 43 8.04 7.12 -20.75
CA ASN A 43 7.74 5.82 -21.33
C ASN A 43 7.05 4.92 -20.29
N PHE A 44 6.58 3.77 -20.75
CA PHE A 44 5.80 2.85 -19.92
C PHE A 44 6.56 2.35 -18.69
N ALA A 45 7.84 1.97 -18.86
CA ALA A 45 8.68 1.48 -17.79
C ALA A 45 8.91 2.58 -16.72
N THR A 46 9.19 3.81 -17.13
CA THR A 46 9.36 4.94 -16.22
C THR A 46 8.08 5.21 -15.42
N MET A 47 6.91 5.17 -16.07
CA MET A 47 5.63 5.44 -15.42
C MET A 47 5.22 4.30 -14.47
N MET A 48 5.51 3.05 -14.82
CA MET A 48 5.31 1.90 -13.94
C MET A 48 6.18 2.01 -12.69
N LEU A 49 7.47 2.32 -12.87
CA LEU A 49 8.41 2.54 -11.76
C LEU A 49 7.97 3.71 -10.87
N LEU A 50 7.51 4.81 -11.46
CA LEU A 50 7.00 5.96 -10.70
C LEU A 50 5.75 5.58 -9.90
N SER A 51 4.85 4.77 -10.46
CA SER A 51 3.68 4.23 -9.76
C SER A 51 4.08 3.29 -8.61
N ALA A 52 5.10 2.46 -8.81
CA ALA A 52 5.69 1.64 -7.75
C ALA A 52 6.23 2.52 -6.61
N TYR A 53 7.06 3.52 -6.91
CA TYR A 53 7.58 4.46 -5.91
C TYR A 53 6.47 5.19 -5.15
N LEU A 54 5.46 5.68 -5.86
CA LEU A 54 4.31 6.31 -5.24
C LEU A 54 3.60 5.36 -4.27
N THR A 55 3.44 4.09 -4.66
CA THR A 55 2.87 3.06 -3.79
C THR A 55 3.71 2.86 -2.54
N VAL A 56 5.03 2.67 -2.68
CA VAL A 56 5.94 2.38 -1.57
C VAL A 56 6.05 3.56 -0.61
N VAL A 57 6.28 4.77 -1.11
CA VAL A 57 6.42 5.97 -0.27
C VAL A 57 5.12 6.29 0.47
N LEU A 58 3.97 6.24 -0.20
CA LEU A 58 2.69 6.46 0.47
C LEU A 58 2.33 5.31 1.43
N SER A 59 2.87 4.10 1.22
CA SER A 59 2.77 2.99 2.20
C SER A 59 3.55 3.27 3.45
N TRP A 60 4.80 3.70 3.28
CA TRP A 60 5.69 4.05 4.37
C TRP A 60 5.12 5.16 5.25
N ILE A 61 4.62 6.26 4.65
CA ILE A 61 3.94 7.34 5.39
C ILE A 61 2.70 6.82 6.13
N GLY A 62 1.89 5.99 5.46
CA GLY A 62 0.70 5.40 6.06
C GLY A 62 1.00 4.43 7.20
N TYR A 63 2.10 3.70 7.10
CA TYR A 63 2.60 2.76 8.10
C TYR A 63 3.00 3.49 9.38
N HIS A 64 3.87 4.51 9.28
CA HIS A 64 4.29 5.35 10.40
C HIS A 64 3.10 5.86 11.20
N LYS A 65 2.16 6.52 10.51
CA LYS A 65 0.95 7.05 11.14
C LYS A 65 0.12 5.96 11.82
N ALA A 66 0.06 4.75 11.26
CA ALA A 66 -0.74 3.66 11.81
C ALA A 66 -0.08 3.00 13.03
N VAL A 67 1.26 2.95 13.08
CA VAL A 67 2.03 2.43 14.22
C VAL A 67 2.09 3.45 15.35
N GLU A 68 2.23 4.74 15.05
CA GLU A 68 2.14 5.82 16.06
C GLU A 68 0.77 5.83 16.76
N ASP A 69 -0.32 5.64 16.00
CA ASP A 69 -1.69 5.58 16.55
C ASP A 69 -1.91 4.32 17.40
N LYS A 70 -1.47 3.16 16.90
CA LYS A 70 -1.65 1.86 17.57
C LYS A 70 -0.37 1.01 17.44
N PRO A 71 0.59 1.18 18.38
CA PRO A 71 1.84 0.45 18.39
C PRO A 71 1.64 -1.07 18.34
N HIS A 72 2.64 -1.80 17.87
CA HIS A 72 2.52 -3.26 17.82
C HIS A 72 2.50 -3.85 19.24
N LYS A 73 1.46 -4.65 19.54
CA LYS A 73 1.42 -5.45 20.77
C LYS A 73 1.98 -6.86 20.56
N ASN A 74 1.81 -7.42 19.36
CA ASN A 74 2.25 -8.76 19.02
C ASN A 74 3.18 -8.76 17.80
N VAL A 75 3.98 -9.83 17.70
CA VAL A 75 4.95 -10.05 16.61
C VAL A 75 4.26 -10.34 15.26
N SER A 76 3.01 -10.82 15.26
CA SER A 76 2.32 -11.23 14.03
C SER A 76 2.15 -10.09 13.02
N ARG A 77 1.81 -8.87 13.46
CA ARG A 77 1.74 -7.70 12.57
C ARG A 77 3.10 -7.36 11.97
N PHE A 78 4.16 -7.46 12.76
CA PHE A 78 5.52 -7.23 12.29
C PHE A 78 5.94 -8.25 11.22
N VAL A 79 5.55 -9.52 11.33
CA VAL A 79 5.75 -10.51 10.26
C VAL A 79 5.04 -10.10 8.97
N ILE A 80 3.80 -9.60 9.05
CA ILE A 80 3.09 -9.08 7.88
C ILE A 80 3.82 -7.86 7.28
N ASP A 81 4.39 -6.99 8.11
CA ASP A 81 5.17 -5.84 7.65
C ASP A 81 6.42 -6.27 6.87
N LEU A 82 7.14 -7.31 7.32
CA LEU A 82 8.27 -7.88 6.59
C LEU A 82 7.86 -8.47 5.23
N ILE A 83 6.71 -9.16 5.19
CA ILE A 83 6.17 -9.71 3.94
C ILE A 83 5.77 -8.56 2.99
N LEU A 84 5.16 -7.48 3.52
CA LEU A 84 4.84 -6.29 2.74
C LEU A 84 6.08 -5.63 2.14
N LEU A 85 7.17 -5.51 2.90
CA LEU A 85 8.45 -4.99 2.42
C LEU A 85 8.99 -5.82 1.25
N TYR A 86 8.90 -7.15 1.31
CA TYR A 86 9.24 -8.01 0.19
C TYR A 86 8.37 -7.73 -1.05
N PHE A 87 7.05 -7.59 -0.89
CA PHE A 87 6.18 -7.24 -2.03
C PHE A 87 6.44 -5.84 -2.57
N TYR A 88 6.87 -4.87 -1.76
CA TYR A 88 7.30 -3.56 -2.26
C TYR A 88 8.57 -3.65 -3.08
N PHE A 89 9.54 -4.45 -2.64
CA PHE A 89 10.71 -4.76 -3.45
C PHE A 89 10.28 -5.41 -4.78
N TYR A 90 9.45 -6.45 -4.75
CA TYR A 90 8.94 -7.08 -5.98
C TYR A 90 8.24 -6.04 -6.88
N LEU A 91 7.36 -5.20 -6.32
CA LEU A 91 6.60 -4.19 -7.07
C LEU A 91 7.51 -3.20 -7.81
N ILE A 92 8.66 -2.84 -7.23
CA ILE A 92 9.62 -1.94 -7.86
C ILE A 92 10.38 -2.64 -8.99
N PHE A 93 10.70 -3.93 -8.84
CA PHE A 93 11.54 -4.66 -9.77
C PHE A 93 10.78 -5.42 -10.87
N THR A 94 9.45 -5.49 -10.79
CA THR A 94 8.65 -6.05 -11.89
C THR A 94 8.68 -5.15 -13.12
N ASN A 95 8.74 -5.76 -14.30
CA ASN A 95 8.80 -5.07 -15.59
C ASN A 95 7.56 -5.28 -16.46
N ASN A 96 6.59 -6.04 -15.98
CA ASN A 96 5.37 -6.35 -16.71
C ASN A 96 4.13 -5.98 -15.89
N ILE A 97 3.09 -5.54 -16.60
CA ILE A 97 1.87 -5.03 -15.97
C ILE A 97 1.07 -6.13 -15.27
N LYS A 98 1.12 -7.36 -15.78
CA LYS A 98 0.43 -8.52 -15.20
C LYS A 98 0.89 -8.77 -13.77
N ASP A 99 2.20 -8.85 -13.56
CA ASP A 99 2.79 -9.10 -12.26
C ASP A 99 2.67 -7.86 -11.38
N PHE A 100 2.78 -6.66 -11.95
CA PHE A 100 2.52 -5.41 -11.23
C PHE A 100 1.11 -5.38 -10.61
N LEU A 101 0.08 -5.71 -11.39
CA LEU A 101 -1.31 -5.79 -10.90
C LEU A 101 -1.49 -6.91 -9.86
N GLY A 102 -0.88 -8.08 -10.09
CA GLY A 102 -0.94 -9.21 -9.16
C GLY A 102 -0.30 -8.90 -7.81
N VAL A 103 0.85 -8.22 -7.83
CA VAL A 103 1.56 -7.77 -6.62
C VAL A 103 0.76 -6.72 -5.87
N LEU A 104 0.14 -5.77 -6.57
CA LEU A 104 -0.77 -4.82 -5.92
C LEU A 104 -1.94 -5.55 -5.23
N ALA A 105 -2.57 -6.53 -5.89
CA ALA A 105 -3.61 -7.35 -5.27
C ALA A 105 -3.10 -8.05 -3.99
N ALA A 106 -1.89 -8.63 -4.03
CA ALA A 106 -1.28 -9.26 -2.86
C ALA A 106 -1.01 -8.26 -1.72
N ILE A 107 -0.51 -7.06 -2.02
CA ILE A 107 -0.30 -5.99 -1.04
C ILE A 107 -1.62 -5.60 -0.36
N PHE A 108 -2.70 -5.43 -1.13
CA PHE A 108 -4.01 -5.10 -0.57
C PHE A 108 -4.61 -6.23 0.27
N LEU A 109 -4.35 -7.49 -0.09
CA LEU A 109 -4.70 -8.63 0.76
C LEU A 109 -3.95 -8.60 2.11
N LEU A 110 -2.64 -8.33 2.07
CA LEU A 110 -1.83 -8.23 3.29
C LEU A 110 -2.27 -7.05 4.16
N TYR A 111 -2.68 -5.93 3.57
CA TYR A 111 -3.31 -4.83 4.32
C TYR A 111 -4.61 -5.24 5.00
N LEU A 112 -5.46 -6.01 4.32
CA LEU A 112 -6.68 -6.53 4.93
C LEU A 112 -6.35 -7.42 6.14
N ILE A 113 -5.40 -8.35 5.98
CA ILE A 113 -4.93 -9.22 7.06
C ILE A 113 -4.35 -8.38 8.22
N TRP A 114 -3.52 -7.39 7.90
CA TRP A 114 -2.91 -6.49 8.88
C TRP A 114 -3.95 -5.73 9.71
N VAL A 115 -5.01 -5.21 9.07
CA VAL A 115 -6.10 -4.51 9.76
C VAL A 115 -6.90 -5.47 10.66
N VAL A 116 -7.16 -6.70 10.21
CA VAL A 116 -7.83 -7.73 11.02
C VAL A 116 -6.99 -8.08 12.25
N LEU A 117 -5.67 -8.26 12.10
CA LEU A 117 -4.75 -8.51 13.21
C LEU A 117 -4.75 -7.34 14.20
N ARG A 118 -4.68 -6.10 13.71
CA ARG A 118 -4.76 -4.91 14.57
C ARG A 118 -6.08 -4.88 15.36
N ASN A 119 -7.22 -5.14 14.73
CA ASN A 119 -8.50 -5.16 15.43
C ASN A 119 -8.56 -6.25 16.53
N ASN A 120 -7.91 -7.40 16.28
CA ASN A 120 -7.81 -8.47 17.28
C ASN A 120 -6.92 -8.13 18.47
N GLU A 121 -5.89 -7.29 18.30
CA GLU A 121 -5.02 -6.80 19.38
C GLU A 121 -5.73 -5.77 20.29
N TYR A 122 -6.74 -5.07 19.77
CA TYR A 122 -7.40 -3.95 20.44
C TYR A 122 -8.92 -4.16 20.59
N LYS A 123 -9.36 -5.37 20.93
CA LYS A 123 -10.79 -5.75 21.05
C LYS A 123 -11.65 -4.90 22.02
N LYS A 124 -11.04 -4.10 22.92
CA LYS A 124 -11.74 -3.31 23.96
C LYS A 124 -11.98 -1.84 23.58
N GLU A 125 -12.22 -1.57 22.30
CA GLU A 125 -12.42 -0.22 21.80
C GLU A 125 -13.89 0.26 21.91
N THR A 126 -14.07 1.58 22.01
CA THR A 126 -15.38 2.24 22.06
C THR A 126 -16.19 1.98 20.78
N LYS A 127 -17.52 2.19 20.81
CA LYS A 127 -18.39 1.99 19.62
C LYS A 127 -17.90 2.79 18.41
N GLU A 128 -17.41 4.01 18.64
CA GLU A 128 -16.91 4.89 17.59
C GLU A 128 -15.60 4.39 16.98
N GLN A 129 -14.65 3.95 17.81
CA GLN A 129 -13.39 3.35 17.36
C GLN A 129 -13.62 2.06 16.54
N ARG A 130 -14.54 1.18 16.99
CA ARG A 130 -14.93 -0.01 16.21
C ARG A 130 -15.49 0.34 14.84
N ARG A 131 -16.30 1.40 14.76
CA ARG A 131 -16.86 1.87 13.48
C ARG A 131 -15.74 2.34 12.54
N GLN A 132 -14.76 3.08 13.05
CA GLN A 132 -13.60 3.50 12.26
C GLN A 132 -12.76 2.32 11.78
N GLU A 133 -12.51 1.32 12.61
CA GLU A 133 -11.79 0.10 12.21
C GLU A 133 -12.57 -0.70 11.16
N HIS A 134 -13.90 -0.82 11.29
CA HIS A 134 -14.74 -1.45 10.28
C HIS A 134 -14.64 -0.74 8.92
N PHE A 135 -14.62 0.59 8.89
CA PHE A 135 -14.40 1.33 7.65
C PHE A 135 -13.03 1.03 7.01
N LYS A 136 -11.97 0.85 7.83
CA LYS A 136 -10.64 0.49 7.32
C LYS A 136 -10.63 -0.93 6.71
N ILE A 137 -11.36 -1.88 7.31
CA ILE A 137 -11.55 -3.24 6.77
C ILE A 137 -12.29 -3.17 5.44
N VAL A 138 -13.49 -2.57 5.41
CA VAL A 138 -14.31 -2.46 4.19
C VAL A 138 -13.52 -1.81 3.06
N ARG A 139 -12.81 -0.72 3.35
CA ARG A 139 -11.94 -0.06 2.37
C ARG A 139 -10.90 -1.02 1.82
N SER A 140 -10.13 -1.70 2.68
CA SER A 140 -9.07 -2.61 2.24
C SER A 140 -9.65 -3.77 1.41
N SER A 141 -10.81 -4.29 1.80
CA SER A 141 -11.53 -5.33 1.04
C SER A 141 -11.97 -4.85 -0.35
N ILE A 142 -12.54 -3.65 -0.46
CA ILE A 142 -12.97 -3.08 -1.77
C ILE A 142 -11.78 -2.96 -2.72
N PHE A 143 -10.65 -2.42 -2.24
CA PHE A 143 -9.47 -2.26 -3.09
C PHE A 143 -8.80 -3.60 -3.43
N PHE A 144 -8.76 -4.54 -2.49
CA PHE A 144 -8.33 -5.90 -2.78
C PHE A 144 -9.18 -6.54 -3.90
N LEU A 145 -10.51 -6.45 -3.79
CA LEU A 145 -11.43 -6.95 -4.80
C LEU A 145 -11.25 -6.22 -6.15
N ALA A 146 -11.05 -4.91 -6.14
CA ALA A 146 -10.79 -4.16 -7.36
C ALA A 146 -9.51 -4.63 -8.06
N PHE A 147 -8.41 -4.82 -7.32
CA PHE A 147 -7.14 -5.27 -7.90
C PHE A 147 -7.15 -6.73 -8.33
N ILE A 148 -7.82 -7.64 -7.60
CA ILE A 148 -7.93 -9.05 -8.02
C ILE A 148 -8.80 -9.19 -9.27
N ILE A 149 -9.88 -8.41 -9.39
CA ILE A 149 -10.72 -8.37 -10.59
C ILE A 149 -9.91 -7.79 -11.76
N LEU A 150 -9.22 -6.67 -11.54
CA LEU A 150 -8.40 -6.03 -12.58
C LEU A 150 -7.30 -6.98 -13.08
N TRP A 151 -6.59 -7.66 -12.17
CA TRP A 151 -5.57 -8.65 -12.50
C TRP A 151 -6.14 -9.86 -13.24
N GLY A 152 -7.22 -10.45 -12.73
CA GLY A 152 -7.86 -11.61 -13.35
C GLY A 152 -8.43 -11.30 -14.73
N TYR A 153 -9.06 -10.13 -14.87
CA TYR A 153 -9.61 -9.66 -16.14
C TYR A 153 -8.51 -9.38 -17.16
N TYR A 154 -7.43 -8.71 -16.75
CA TYR A 154 -6.28 -8.48 -17.61
C TYR A 154 -5.65 -9.79 -18.10
N ARG A 155 -5.41 -10.73 -17.17
CA ARG A 155 -4.79 -12.03 -17.46
C ARG A 155 -5.64 -12.92 -18.38
N THR A 156 -6.96 -12.91 -18.21
CA THR A 156 -7.84 -13.88 -18.89
C THR A 156 -8.36 -13.37 -20.22
N TYR A 157 -8.69 -12.08 -20.31
CA TYR A 157 -9.41 -11.52 -21.46
C TYR A 157 -8.59 -10.51 -22.24
N LEU A 158 -8.01 -9.52 -21.55
CA LEU A 158 -7.41 -8.38 -22.24
C LEU A 158 -6.06 -8.68 -22.87
N GLN A 159 -5.29 -9.62 -22.31
CA GLN A 159 -4.02 -10.01 -22.92
C GLN A 159 -4.24 -10.64 -24.30
N GLY A 160 -5.19 -11.56 -24.43
CA GLY A 160 -5.50 -12.20 -25.73
C GLY A 160 -6.07 -11.24 -26.77
N ILE A 161 -7.03 -10.40 -26.37
CA ILE A 161 -7.66 -9.42 -27.29
C ILE A 161 -6.68 -8.29 -27.67
N GLY A 162 -5.83 -7.90 -26.72
CA GLY A 162 -4.88 -6.80 -26.89
C GLY A 162 -3.77 -7.09 -27.88
N ASP A 163 -3.27 -8.32 -27.88
CA ASP A 163 -2.25 -8.78 -28.81
C ASP A 163 -2.78 -8.86 -30.25
N GLU A 164 -4.08 -9.16 -30.43
CA GLU A 164 -4.70 -9.30 -31.75
C GLU A 164 -5.28 -8.01 -32.35
N PHE A 165 -5.87 -7.10 -31.55
CA PHE A 165 -6.70 -6.01 -32.09
C PHE A 165 -6.30 -4.58 -31.68
N LEU A 166 -5.91 -4.35 -30.42
CA LEU A 166 -5.79 -2.98 -29.87
C LEU A 166 -4.34 -2.51 -29.72
N GLY A 167 -3.38 -3.35 -30.11
CA GLY A 167 -1.95 -3.14 -29.87
C GLY A 167 -1.68 -3.18 -28.37
N GLY A 168 -1.30 -4.35 -27.84
CA GLY A 168 -1.19 -4.64 -26.40
C GLY A 168 -0.61 -3.53 -25.51
N LYS A 169 0.30 -2.71 -26.06
CA LYS A 169 0.82 -1.50 -25.42
C LYS A 169 -0.25 -0.51 -24.93
N LEU A 170 -1.33 -0.26 -25.68
CA LEU A 170 -2.36 0.70 -25.27
C LEU A 170 -3.12 0.20 -24.04
N ILE A 171 -3.47 -1.08 -24.01
CA ILE A 171 -4.16 -1.70 -22.87
C ILE A 171 -3.29 -1.63 -21.62
N ASP A 172 -1.99 -1.91 -21.75
CA ASP A 172 -1.05 -1.82 -20.64
C ASP A 172 -1.02 -0.42 -20.02
N TRP A 173 -1.00 0.62 -20.86
CA TRP A 173 -1.08 2.01 -20.42
C TRP A 173 -2.39 2.32 -19.67
N VAL A 174 -3.53 1.89 -20.22
CA VAL A 174 -4.84 2.09 -19.57
C VAL A 174 -4.87 1.40 -18.21
N MET A 175 -4.38 0.16 -18.13
CA MET A 175 -4.31 -0.60 -16.87
C MET A 175 -3.42 0.08 -15.84
N LEU A 176 -2.26 0.58 -16.26
CA LEU A 176 -1.35 1.32 -15.38
C LEU A 176 -1.99 2.60 -14.84
N ILE A 177 -2.70 3.36 -15.68
CA ILE A 177 -3.42 4.58 -15.27
C ILE A 177 -4.51 4.25 -14.26
N ILE A 178 -5.32 3.22 -14.52
CA ILE A 178 -6.37 2.77 -13.61
C ILE A 178 -5.76 2.34 -12.26
N ALA A 179 -4.74 1.48 -12.29
CA ALA A 179 -4.06 0.99 -11.09
C ALA A 179 -3.47 2.13 -10.25
N THR A 180 -2.80 3.08 -10.90
CA THR A 180 -2.21 4.25 -10.23
C THR A 180 -3.29 5.14 -9.62
N SER A 181 -4.40 5.36 -10.35
CA SER A 181 -5.53 6.17 -9.87
C SER A 181 -6.21 5.53 -8.66
N LEU A 182 -6.45 4.23 -8.69
CA LEU A 182 -7.00 3.48 -7.55
C LEU A 182 -6.07 3.56 -6.34
N ASN A 183 -4.76 3.44 -6.55
CA ASN A 183 -3.79 3.54 -5.47
C ASN A 183 -3.78 4.94 -4.82
N ILE A 184 -3.83 6.02 -5.62
CA ILE A 184 -3.95 7.40 -5.12
C ILE A 184 -5.28 7.58 -4.36
N LEU A 185 -6.38 7.08 -4.91
CA LEU A 185 -7.71 7.13 -4.30
C LEU A 185 -7.71 6.48 -2.91
N TYR A 186 -7.12 5.28 -2.78
CA TYR A 186 -7.01 4.57 -1.50
C TYR A 186 -6.22 5.36 -0.44
N ARG A 187 -5.10 5.96 -0.85
CA ARG A 187 -4.09 6.50 0.08
C ARG A 187 -4.29 7.96 0.43
N VAL A 188 -4.74 8.78 -0.52
CA VAL A 188 -4.82 10.23 -0.36
C VAL A 188 -6.27 10.68 -0.17
N ILE A 189 -7.14 10.29 -1.11
CA ILE A 189 -8.50 10.82 -1.17
C ILE A 189 -9.38 10.21 -0.07
N TRP A 190 -9.31 8.89 0.14
CA TRP A 190 -10.18 8.24 1.10
C TRP A 190 -9.99 8.72 2.56
N PRO A 191 -8.75 8.87 3.09
CA PRO A 191 -8.58 9.41 4.43
C PRO A 191 -9.18 10.81 4.59
N LEU A 192 -9.09 11.66 3.56
CA LEU A 192 -9.69 13.01 3.57
C LEU A 192 -11.22 12.94 3.62
N LEU A 193 -11.83 12.07 2.81
CA LEU A 193 -13.28 11.85 2.83
C LEU A 193 -13.76 11.32 4.19
N SER A 194 -13.05 10.35 4.77
CA SER A 194 -13.45 9.75 6.04
C SER A 194 -13.49 10.75 7.20
N LYS A 195 -12.56 11.72 7.24
CA LYS A 195 -12.54 12.78 8.26
C LYS A 195 -13.77 13.69 8.15
N ARG A 196 -14.20 14.02 6.93
CA ARG A 196 -15.35 14.90 6.69
C ARG A 196 -16.68 14.23 7.05
N PHE A 197 -16.80 12.92 6.80
CA PHE A 197 -17.99 12.16 7.20
C PHE A 197 -18.09 11.98 8.71
N SER A 198 -16.98 11.75 9.42
CA SER A 198 -17.01 11.63 10.89
C SER A 198 -17.40 12.95 11.57
N SER A 199 -16.91 14.10 11.10
CA SER A 199 -17.26 15.40 11.69
C SER A 199 -18.73 15.77 11.49
N SER A 200 -19.32 15.43 10.35
CA SER A 200 -20.75 15.68 10.07
C SER A 200 -21.71 14.81 10.90
N LEU A 201 -21.26 13.64 11.35
CA LEU A 201 -22.08 12.73 12.16
C LEU A 201 -22.06 13.12 13.64
N SER A 202 -20.90 13.59 14.14
CA SER A 202 -20.78 14.11 15.51
C SER A 202 -21.61 15.37 15.75
N SER A 203 -21.81 16.21 14.72
CA SER A 203 -22.64 17.42 14.85
C SER A 203 -24.15 17.15 14.88
N LYS A 204 -24.58 15.93 14.57
CA LYS A 204 -26.01 15.55 14.56
C LYS A 204 -26.45 14.78 15.80
N SER A 205 -25.52 14.42 16.70
CA SER A 205 -25.81 13.70 17.95
C SER A 205 -25.84 14.61 19.19
N ASN A 206 -25.63 15.92 19.01
CA ASN A 206 -25.81 16.96 20.02
C ASN A 206 -27.03 17.79 19.67
#